data_AF-A0A645FRI0-F1
#
_entry.id   AF-A0A645FRI0-F1
#
_cell.length_a   1.000
_cell.length_b   1.000
_cell.length_c   1.000
_cell.angle_alpha   90.00
_cell.angle_beta   90.00
_cell.angle_gamma   90.00
#
_symmetry.space_group_name_H-M   'P 1'
#
loop_
_entity.id
_entity.type
_entity.pdbx_description
1 polymer ?
#
loop_
_entity_poly.entity_id
_entity_poly.type
_entity_poly.pdbx_seq_one_letter_code
_entity_poly.pdbx_strand_id
1 'polypeptide(L)'
;MQSEKQQLGIPYVASYARGEDYHDAIRKKLREIVRRMKNEIPELEARVFTDSAPLLERAWAREAGLGFIGKNGLLISKEHGIHNLIGIILVSVQLRYSDKKVREGCGNCRRCLDACPTGALTAPYIMDARRCISYQTIESKRLYEEEEFKVTRSGYIFGCDICIDACPWASRGRFTTWPEFSPLYSAQHNKKIIEFSPQDWISLSEGDFKEIFKNSPLKRAGISKIRNNLNKLMTG
;
A
#
# COMPACT_ATOMS: atom_id res chain seq x y z
N MET A 1 -7.96 -1.79 4.83
CA MET A 1 -7.52 -3.19 5.04
C MET A 1 -7.85 -3.60 6.46
N GLN A 2 -7.97 -4.89 6.78
CA GLN A 2 -8.27 -5.34 8.15
C GLN A 2 -7.18 -4.86 9.13
N SER A 3 -7.58 -4.55 10.36
CA SER A 3 -6.75 -3.93 11.40
C SER A 3 -5.86 -4.91 12.17
N GLU A 4 -5.67 -6.15 11.68
CA GLU A 4 -4.86 -7.15 12.36
C GLU A 4 -3.40 -6.65 12.44
N LYS A 5 -2.95 -6.27 13.64
CA LYS A 5 -1.58 -5.84 13.89
C LYS A 5 -0.69 -7.08 14.07
N GLN A 6 0.50 -7.04 13.48
CA GLN A 6 1.50 -8.09 13.71
C GLN A 6 2.06 -7.99 15.13
N GLN A 7 2.35 -9.14 15.74
CA GLN A 7 2.85 -9.22 17.11
C GLN A 7 4.30 -8.70 17.22
N LEU A 8 4.72 -8.34 18.43
CA LEU A 8 6.08 -7.88 18.71
C LEU A 8 7.09 -9.02 18.42
N GLY A 9 8.19 -8.70 17.75
CA GLY A 9 9.21 -9.69 17.36
C GLY A 9 8.95 -10.38 16.01
N ILE A 10 7.87 -10.03 15.32
CA ILE A 10 7.54 -10.51 13.97
C ILE A 10 7.94 -9.46 12.92
N PRO A 11 8.58 -9.85 11.80
CA PRO A 11 8.88 -8.94 10.70
C PRO A 11 7.60 -8.34 10.09
N TYR A 12 7.59 -7.03 9.88
CA TYR A 12 6.41 -6.31 9.39
C TYR A 12 6.29 -6.32 7.87
N VAL A 13 5.07 -6.55 7.40
CA VAL A 13 4.62 -6.37 6.01
C VAL A 13 3.53 -5.30 6.01
N ALA A 14 3.68 -4.31 5.12
CA ALA A 14 2.69 -3.25 4.97
C ALA A 14 1.29 -3.81 4.70
N SER A 15 0.29 -3.18 5.30
CA SER A 15 -1.11 -3.62 5.35
C SER A 15 -1.72 -3.91 3.98
N TYR A 16 -1.34 -3.14 2.95
CA TYR A 16 -1.84 -3.34 1.59
C TYR A 16 -1.28 -4.60 0.91
N ALA A 17 -0.18 -5.15 1.41
CA ALA A 17 0.53 -6.29 0.82
C ALA A 17 0.23 -7.61 1.54
N ARG A 18 -0.60 -7.60 2.59
CA ARG A 18 -0.86 -8.80 3.40
C ARG A 18 -1.74 -9.83 2.72
N GLY A 19 -2.61 -9.39 1.80
CA GLY A 19 -3.55 -10.24 1.09
C GLY A 19 -3.15 -10.49 -0.36
N GLU A 20 -4.17 -10.70 -1.19
CA GLU A 20 -4.02 -10.74 -2.63
C GLU A 20 -3.61 -9.39 -3.21
N ASP A 21 -3.09 -9.43 -4.44
CA ASP A 21 -2.59 -8.29 -5.18
C ASP A 21 -3.73 -7.34 -5.51
N TYR A 22 -3.72 -6.16 -4.86
CA TYR A 22 -4.75 -5.16 -5.07
C TYR A 22 -4.85 -4.71 -6.51
N HIS A 23 -3.78 -4.82 -7.31
CA HIS A 23 -3.84 -4.46 -8.73
C HIS A 23 -4.90 -5.29 -9.44
N ASP A 24 -4.94 -6.59 -9.17
CA ASP A 24 -5.87 -7.52 -9.81
C ASP A 24 -7.27 -7.39 -9.20
N ALA A 25 -7.36 -7.34 -7.87
CA ALA A 25 -8.63 -7.20 -7.16
C ALA A 25 -9.38 -5.91 -7.53
N ILE A 26 -8.67 -4.77 -7.56
CA ILE A 26 -9.25 -3.47 -7.92
C ILE A 26 -9.60 -3.43 -9.41
N ARG A 27 -8.71 -3.86 -10.31
CA ARG A 27 -9.01 -3.88 -11.76
C ARG A 27 -10.22 -4.74 -12.09
N LYS A 28 -10.39 -5.91 -11.45
CA LYS A 28 -11.55 -6.78 -11.66
C LYS A 28 -12.86 -6.03 -11.36
N LYS A 29 -12.93 -5.33 -10.23
CA LYS A 29 -14.11 -4.57 -9.81
C LYS A 29 -14.36 -3.35 -10.71
N LEU A 30 -13.31 -2.64 -11.10
CA LEU A 30 -13.43 -1.51 -12.04
C LEU A 30 -13.89 -1.97 -13.43
N ARG A 31 -13.43 -3.12 -13.93
CA ARG A 31 -13.90 -3.70 -15.20
C ARG A 31 -15.38 -4.06 -15.14
N GLU A 32 -15.89 -4.48 -13.99
CA GLU A 32 -17.32 -4.71 -13.80
C GLU A 32 -18.11 -3.40 -13.92
N ILE A 33 -17.61 -2.30 -13.33
CA ILE A 33 -18.20 -0.96 -13.51
C ILE A 33 -18.19 -0.57 -14.99
N VAL A 34 -17.05 -0.71 -15.69
CA VAL A 34 -16.95 -0.43 -17.13
C VAL A 34 -17.95 -1.26 -17.93
N ARG A 35 -18.11 -2.56 -17.62
CA ARG A 35 -19.08 -3.43 -18.30
C ARG A 35 -20.50 -2.90 -18.14
N ARG A 36 -20.88 -2.45 -16.94
CA ARG A 36 -22.20 -1.85 -16.69
C ARG A 36 -22.37 -0.54 -17.45
N MET A 37 -21.34 0.32 -17.47
CA MET A 37 -21.39 1.57 -18.24
C MET A 37 -21.52 1.32 -19.75
N LYS A 38 -20.85 0.30 -20.29
CA LYS A 38 -20.95 -0.08 -21.71
C LYS A 38 -22.32 -0.59 -22.12
N ASN A 39 -23.09 -1.17 -21.19
CA ASN A 39 -24.47 -1.56 -21.48
C ASN A 39 -25.38 -0.35 -21.70
N GLU A 40 -25.09 0.77 -21.03
CA GLU A 40 -25.85 2.03 -21.15
C GLU A 40 -25.30 2.92 -22.28
N ILE A 41 -24.01 2.84 -22.56
CA ILE A 41 -23.28 3.64 -23.55
C ILE A 41 -22.47 2.67 -24.43
N PRO A 42 -23.07 2.08 -25.49
CA PRO A 42 -22.43 1.04 -26.30
C PRO A 42 -21.10 1.48 -26.95
N GLU A 43 -20.99 2.75 -27.31
CA GLU A 43 -19.81 3.38 -27.92
C GLU A 43 -18.71 3.78 -26.92
N LEU A 44 -18.92 3.54 -25.62
CA LEU A 44 -17.96 3.89 -24.58
C LEU A 44 -16.62 3.18 -24.79
N GLU A 45 -15.57 3.95 -24.99
CA GLU A 45 -14.20 3.48 -24.80
C GLU A 45 -13.78 3.77 -23.36
N ALA A 46 -13.20 2.77 -22.71
CA ALA A 46 -12.73 2.92 -21.33
C ALA A 46 -11.45 2.14 -21.07
N ARG A 47 -10.58 2.70 -20.23
CA ARG A 47 -9.34 2.05 -19.75
C ARG A 47 -9.23 2.14 -18.24
N VAL A 48 -8.83 1.03 -17.64
CA VAL A 48 -8.80 0.85 -16.19
C VAL A 48 -7.37 0.84 -15.69
N PHE A 49 -7.08 1.61 -14.64
CA PHE A 49 -5.76 1.75 -14.05
C PHE A 49 -5.79 1.66 -12.52
N THR A 50 -4.67 1.22 -11.95
CA THR A 50 -4.36 1.23 -10.51
C THR A 50 -2.85 1.13 -10.36
N ASP A 51 -2.19 2.15 -9.83
CA ASP A 51 -0.78 2.19 -9.38
C ASP A 51 0.32 1.84 -10.41
N SER A 52 -0.07 1.46 -11.62
CA SER A 52 0.83 0.93 -12.66
C SER A 52 0.93 1.83 -13.89
N ALA A 53 0.34 3.02 -13.85
CA ALA A 53 0.28 3.95 -14.97
C ALA A 53 0.73 5.34 -14.53
N PRO A 54 1.23 6.18 -15.45
CA PRO A 54 1.67 7.55 -15.15
C PRO A 54 0.47 8.49 -14.95
N LEU A 55 -0.49 8.10 -14.10
CA LEU A 55 -1.65 8.89 -13.71
C LEU A 55 -1.45 9.29 -12.25
N LEU A 56 -1.72 10.55 -11.92
CA LEU A 56 -1.60 11.03 -10.54
C LEU A 56 -2.87 10.69 -9.75
N GLU A 57 -3.05 9.42 -9.36
CA GLU A 57 -4.37 8.94 -8.91
C GLU A 57 -4.89 9.63 -7.67
N ARG A 58 -3.99 9.99 -6.74
CA ARG A 58 -4.35 10.71 -5.52
C ARG A 58 -4.91 12.10 -5.82
N ALA A 59 -4.38 12.80 -6.82
CA ALA A 59 -4.89 14.11 -7.23
C ALA A 59 -6.29 13.97 -7.84
N TRP A 60 -6.48 13.01 -8.75
CA TRP A 60 -7.80 12.75 -9.34
C TRP A 60 -8.84 12.31 -8.30
N ALA A 61 -8.46 11.51 -7.31
CA ALA A 61 -9.35 11.13 -6.23
C ALA A 61 -9.76 12.33 -5.34
N ARG A 62 -8.86 13.30 -5.14
CA ARG A 62 -9.18 14.57 -4.47
C ARG A 62 -10.18 15.39 -5.29
N GLU A 63 -9.93 15.56 -6.59
CA GLU A 63 -10.83 16.31 -7.48
C GLU A 63 -12.21 15.65 -7.62
N ALA A 64 -12.27 14.32 -7.54
CA ALA A 64 -13.51 13.56 -7.49
C ALA A 64 -14.25 13.63 -6.14
N GLY A 65 -13.73 14.39 -5.16
CA GLY A 65 -14.36 14.57 -3.85
C GLY A 65 -14.32 13.33 -2.95
N LEU A 66 -13.39 12.40 -3.18
CA LEU A 66 -13.27 11.15 -2.40
C LEU A 66 -12.53 11.36 -1.08
N GLY A 67 -11.76 12.45 -0.94
CA GLY A 67 -10.96 12.73 0.24
C GLY A 67 -10.14 14.00 0.10
N PHE A 68 -9.25 14.23 1.06
CA PHE A 68 -8.21 15.26 1.00
C PHE A 68 -6.82 14.62 1.05
N ILE A 69 -5.78 15.32 0.59
CA ILE A 69 -4.41 14.83 0.68
C ILE A 69 -3.85 15.16 2.07
N GLY A 70 -3.35 14.16 2.79
CA GLY A 70 -2.67 14.35 4.06
C GLY A 70 -1.25 14.88 3.88
N LYS A 71 -0.65 15.41 4.95
CA LYS A 71 0.75 15.89 4.93
C LYS A 71 1.78 14.80 4.61
N ASN A 72 1.42 13.51 4.72
CA ASN A 72 2.22 12.37 4.27
C ASN A 72 2.03 12.02 2.78
N GLY A 73 1.27 12.84 2.02
CA GLY A 73 1.02 12.65 0.60
C GLY A 73 -0.01 11.57 0.25
N LEU A 74 -0.71 11.00 1.23
CA LEU A 74 -1.75 9.98 1.02
C LEU A 74 -3.15 10.59 0.97
N LEU A 75 -4.06 9.96 0.22
CA LEU A 75 -5.47 10.32 0.23
C LEU A 75 -6.12 9.87 1.55
N ILE A 76 -6.79 10.78 2.23
CA ILE A 76 -7.58 10.51 3.44
C ILE A 76 -9.05 10.75 3.11
N SER A 77 -9.84 9.68 3.18
CA SER A 77 -11.28 9.70 3.08
C SER A 77 -11.89 9.94 4.46
N LYS A 78 -12.89 10.81 4.55
CA LYS A 78 -13.66 10.96 5.80
C LYS A 78 -14.46 9.71 6.16
N GLU A 79 -14.80 8.91 5.15
CA GLU A 79 -15.63 7.71 5.28
C GLU A 79 -14.81 6.43 5.48
N HIS A 80 -13.63 6.35 4.84
CA HIS A 80 -12.79 5.15 4.83
C HIS A 80 -11.44 5.33 5.52
N GLY A 81 -11.18 6.50 6.10
CA GLY A 81 -9.91 6.79 6.76
C GLY A 81 -8.76 6.93 5.77
N ILE A 82 -7.57 6.48 6.16
CA ILE A 82 -6.34 6.62 5.36
C ILE A 82 -5.94 5.35 4.58
N HIS A 83 -6.46 4.18 4.95
CA HIS A 83 -6.11 2.90 4.31
C HIS A 83 -6.87 2.68 2.99
N ASN A 84 -6.64 3.58 2.03
CA ASN A 84 -7.33 3.61 0.74
C ASN A 84 -6.48 2.99 -0.38
N LEU A 85 -7.13 2.22 -1.24
CA LEU A 85 -6.63 1.83 -2.56
C LEU A 85 -7.38 2.65 -3.60
N ILE A 86 -6.68 3.13 -4.63
CA ILE A 86 -7.24 4.06 -5.62
C ILE A 86 -7.18 3.43 -7.00
N GLY A 87 -8.32 3.45 -7.68
CA GLY A 87 -8.45 3.01 -9.05
C GLY A 87 -8.98 4.14 -9.94
N ILE A 88 -8.58 4.14 -11.20
CA ILE A 88 -9.06 5.10 -12.21
C ILE A 88 -9.72 4.33 -13.36
N ILE A 89 -10.82 4.91 -13.85
CA ILE A 89 -11.39 4.57 -15.16
C ILE A 89 -11.29 5.84 -16.01
N LEU A 90 -10.49 5.78 -17.08
CA LEU A 90 -10.54 6.78 -18.15
C LEU A 90 -11.63 6.39 -19.11
N VAL A 91 -12.42 7.35 -19.58
CA VAL A 91 -13.55 7.15 -20.48
C VAL A 91 -13.49 8.14 -21.65
N SER A 92 -14.02 7.77 -22.82
CA SER A 92 -14.08 8.65 -24.01
C SER A 92 -15.23 9.66 -23.97
N VAL A 93 -16.18 9.50 -23.05
CA VAL A 93 -17.36 10.34 -22.95
C VAL A 93 -17.22 11.41 -21.87
N GLN A 94 -17.87 12.55 -22.09
CA GLN A 94 -17.91 13.61 -21.08
C GLN A 94 -18.85 13.22 -19.93
N LEU A 95 -18.32 13.25 -18.71
CA LEU A 95 -19.09 13.06 -17.49
C LEU A 95 -19.25 14.38 -16.73
N ARG A 96 -20.29 14.47 -15.91
CA ARG A 96 -20.42 15.57 -14.97
C ARG A 96 -19.37 15.42 -13.87
N TYR A 97 -18.58 16.47 -13.65
CA TYR A 97 -17.65 16.53 -12.54
C TYR A 97 -18.39 16.56 -11.20
N SER A 98 -17.73 16.04 -10.16
CA SER A 98 -18.25 16.17 -8.81
C SER A 98 -18.17 17.62 -8.35
N ASP A 99 -19.23 18.10 -7.69
CA ASP A 99 -19.29 19.37 -6.97
C ASP A 99 -18.81 19.23 -5.50
N LYS A 100 -18.55 18.00 -5.06
CA LYS A 100 -18.21 17.68 -3.68
C LYS A 100 -16.81 18.14 -3.32
N LYS A 101 -16.74 19.21 -2.51
CA LYS A 101 -15.46 19.69 -1.94
C LYS A 101 -15.21 19.05 -0.58
N VAL A 102 -14.11 18.31 -0.45
CA VAL A 102 -13.65 17.76 0.83
C VAL A 102 -12.60 18.71 1.42
N ARG A 103 -12.95 19.36 2.54
CA ARG A 103 -12.01 20.21 3.28
C ARG A 103 -10.84 19.38 3.82
N GLU A 104 -9.65 19.96 3.80
CA GLU A 104 -8.47 19.39 4.45
C GLU A 104 -8.73 19.13 5.94
N GLY A 105 -8.17 18.02 6.44
CA GLY A 105 -8.35 17.56 7.82
C GLY A 105 -7.06 17.52 8.64
N CYS A 106 -5.91 17.97 8.12
CA CYS A 106 -4.65 17.92 8.87
C CYS A 106 -4.49 19.07 9.87
N GLY A 107 -4.89 20.30 9.53
CA GLY A 107 -4.65 21.48 10.36
C GLY A 107 -3.19 21.58 10.80
N ASN A 108 -2.96 21.81 12.09
CA ASN A 108 -1.61 21.90 12.68
C ASN A 108 -0.97 20.53 13.00
N CYS A 109 -1.64 19.40 12.73
CA CYS A 109 -1.12 18.07 13.02
C CYS A 109 0.21 17.81 12.27
N ARG A 110 1.17 17.19 12.95
CA ARG A 110 2.48 16.79 12.39
C ARG A 110 2.86 15.32 12.66
N ARG A 111 1.96 14.54 13.27
CA ARG A 111 2.24 13.17 13.76
C ARG A 111 2.93 12.25 12.75
N CYS A 112 2.54 12.27 11.48
CA CYS A 112 3.16 11.43 10.46
C CYS A 112 4.58 11.87 10.09
N LEU A 113 4.87 13.18 10.12
CA LEU A 113 6.23 13.70 9.91
C LEU A 113 7.10 13.30 11.11
N ASP A 114 6.61 13.54 12.33
CA ASP A 114 7.36 13.31 13.56
C ASP A 114 7.60 11.81 13.82
N ALA A 115 6.68 10.94 13.40
CA ALA A 115 6.82 9.49 13.53
C ALA A 115 7.71 8.84 12.45
N CYS A 116 8.03 9.55 11.36
CA CYS A 116 8.82 8.97 10.27
C CYS A 116 10.28 8.77 10.73
N PRO A 117 10.74 7.52 10.93
CA PRO A 117 12.02 7.25 11.61
C PRO A 117 13.24 7.68 10.79
N THR A 118 13.07 7.90 9.50
CA THR A 118 14.13 8.26 8.56
C THR A 118 14.07 9.72 8.12
N GLY A 119 13.07 10.48 8.60
CA GLY A 119 12.80 11.84 8.11
C GLY A 119 12.53 11.88 6.60
N ALA A 120 11.93 10.83 6.03
CA ALA A 120 11.58 10.80 4.61
C ALA A 120 10.51 11.85 4.25
N LEU A 121 9.63 12.19 5.19
CA LEU A 121 8.69 13.31 5.06
C LEU A 121 9.40 14.60 5.46
N THR A 122 10.12 15.22 4.52
CA THR A 122 11.01 16.37 4.78
C THR A 122 10.25 17.67 5.11
N ALA A 123 9.02 17.80 4.61
CA ALA A 123 8.09 18.87 4.92
C ALA A 123 6.65 18.39 4.66
N PRO A 124 5.61 19.12 5.09
CA PRO A 124 4.23 18.79 4.71
C PRO A 124 4.10 18.62 3.20
N TYR A 125 3.55 17.49 2.76
CA TYR A 125 3.34 17.12 1.35
C TYR A 125 4.61 16.84 0.54
N ILE A 126 5.80 16.89 1.15
CA ILE A 126 7.08 16.66 0.49
C ILE A 126 7.73 15.41 1.07
N MET A 127 8.15 14.50 0.19
CA MET A 127 8.79 13.24 0.56
C MET A 127 10.07 13.01 -0.25
N ASP A 128 11.16 12.63 0.42
CA ASP A 128 12.35 12.06 -0.20
C ASP A 128 12.24 10.53 -0.22
N ALA A 129 11.94 9.97 -1.39
CA ALA A 129 11.78 8.52 -1.56
C ALA A 129 13.06 7.75 -1.20
N ARG A 130 14.25 8.35 -1.37
CA ARG A 130 15.53 7.70 -1.03
C ARG A 130 15.66 7.45 0.48
N ARG A 131 14.87 8.13 1.31
CA ARG A 131 14.81 7.90 2.75
C ARG A 131 13.59 7.06 3.17
N CYS A 132 12.65 6.78 2.26
CA CYS A 132 11.41 6.10 2.60
C CYS A 132 11.63 4.59 2.74
N ILE A 133 11.29 4.02 3.90
CA ILE A 133 11.38 2.57 4.16
C ILE A 133 10.59 1.78 3.11
N SER A 134 9.41 2.27 2.71
CA SER A 134 8.59 1.58 1.69
C SER A 134 9.30 1.52 0.33
N TYR A 135 9.95 2.61 -0.10
CA TYR A 135 10.72 2.61 -1.34
C TYR A 135 11.93 1.69 -1.22
N GLN A 136 12.66 1.75 -0.12
CA GLN A 136 13.89 0.98 0.06
C GLN A 136 13.65 -0.53 0.16
N THR A 137 12.54 -0.95 0.78
CA THR A 137 12.17 -2.36 0.91
C THR A 137 11.62 -2.96 -0.39
N ILE A 138 11.16 -2.15 -1.34
CA ILE A 138 10.47 -2.62 -2.56
C ILE A 138 11.22 -2.22 -3.83
N GLU A 139 11.38 -0.93 -4.09
CA GLU A 139 11.76 -0.38 -5.41
C GLU A 139 13.27 -0.15 -5.57
N SER A 140 13.99 0.08 -4.47
CA SER A 140 15.44 0.27 -4.54
C SER A 140 16.10 -0.95 -5.17
N LYS A 141 16.81 -0.76 -6.29
CA LYS A 141 17.55 -1.84 -6.95
C LYS A 141 18.88 -2.14 -6.27
N ARG A 142 19.33 -1.24 -5.39
CA ARG A 142 20.55 -1.38 -4.63
C ARG A 142 20.32 -2.33 -3.46
N LEU A 143 21.34 -3.11 -3.12
CA LEU A 143 21.34 -3.82 -1.84
C LEU A 143 21.47 -2.81 -0.70
N TYR A 144 21.02 -3.18 0.49
CA TYR A 144 21.08 -2.29 1.65
C TYR A 144 22.48 -1.66 1.87
N GLU A 145 23.54 -2.41 1.61
CA GLU A 145 24.93 -1.96 1.79
C GLU A 145 25.36 -0.89 0.78
N GLU A 146 24.67 -0.82 -0.36
CA GLU A 146 24.91 0.08 -1.48
C GLU A 146 23.96 1.32 -1.43
N GLU A 147 23.02 1.34 -0.49
CA GLU A 147 22.09 2.45 -0.33
C GLU A 147 22.83 3.68 0.22
N GLU A 148 22.71 4.82 -0.48
CA GLU A 148 23.26 6.12 -0.06
C GLU A 148 22.71 6.56 1.30
N PHE A 149 21.46 6.20 1.58
CA PHE A 149 20.82 6.43 2.86
C PHE A 149 20.56 5.08 3.53
N LYS A 150 21.47 4.68 4.41
CA LYS A 150 21.28 3.49 5.27
C LYS A 150 20.15 3.76 6.25
N VAL A 151 18.93 3.44 5.85
CA VAL A 151 17.72 3.70 6.63
C VAL A 151 17.43 2.55 7.58
N THR A 152 17.10 2.85 8.84
CA THR A 152 16.46 1.85 9.71
C THR A 152 15.18 1.36 9.03
N ARG A 153 15.00 0.04 8.96
CA ARG A 153 13.79 -0.57 8.41
C ARG A 153 12.68 -0.71 9.46
N SER A 154 12.97 -0.44 10.74
CA SER A 154 11.98 -0.44 11.83
C SER A 154 11.13 -1.71 11.87
N GLY A 155 11.77 -2.87 11.63
CA GLY A 155 11.11 -4.17 11.56
C GLY A 155 10.42 -4.51 10.24
N TYR A 156 10.30 -3.58 9.28
CA TYR A 156 9.64 -3.84 8.01
C TYR A 156 10.53 -4.57 7.00
N ILE A 157 10.00 -5.64 6.42
CA ILE A 157 10.63 -6.42 5.34
C ILE A 157 10.02 -6.14 3.97
N PHE A 158 8.82 -5.53 3.92
CA PHE A 158 8.15 -5.11 2.70
C PHE A 158 7.18 -3.95 2.98
N GLY A 159 7.38 -2.80 2.31
CA GLY A 159 6.57 -1.59 2.49
C GLY A 159 6.79 -0.92 3.85
N CYS A 160 5.94 0.05 4.21
CA CYS A 160 5.94 0.70 5.53
C CYS A 160 4.60 1.40 5.81
N ASP A 161 4.03 1.18 7.00
CA ASP A 161 2.78 1.83 7.44
C ASP A 161 2.99 2.87 8.55
N ILE A 162 4.22 3.19 8.98
CA ILE A 162 4.45 4.05 10.17
C ILE A 162 3.77 5.42 10.06
N CYS A 163 3.86 6.08 8.89
CA CYS A 163 3.22 7.37 8.67
C CYS A 163 1.69 7.27 8.49
N ILE A 164 1.18 6.07 8.20
CA ILE A 164 -0.24 5.74 8.16
C ILE A 164 -0.74 5.54 9.59
N ASP A 165 -0.11 4.66 10.36
CA ASP A 165 -0.49 4.30 11.72
C ASP A 165 -0.42 5.49 12.70
N ALA A 166 0.53 6.41 12.50
CA ALA A 166 0.62 7.64 13.29
C ALA A 166 -0.51 8.66 12.97
N CYS A 167 -1.20 8.50 11.83
CA CYS A 167 -2.24 9.43 11.42
C CYS A 167 -3.50 9.26 12.30
N PRO A 168 -4.10 10.35 12.82
CA PRO A 168 -5.37 10.27 13.56
C PRO A 168 -6.54 9.67 12.79
N TRP A 169 -6.41 9.52 11.47
CA TRP A 169 -7.40 8.91 10.58
C TRP A 169 -7.17 7.39 10.37
N ALA A 170 -6.13 6.80 10.94
CA ALA A 170 -5.83 5.36 10.85
C ALA A 170 -6.91 4.49 11.49
N SER A 171 -7.40 4.90 12.67
CA SER A 171 -8.47 4.21 13.39
C SER A 171 -9.87 4.66 12.98
N ARG A 172 -10.00 5.52 11.96
CA ARG A 172 -11.28 6.06 11.49
C ARG A 172 -11.71 5.38 10.20
N GLY A 173 -13.02 5.41 9.98
CA GLY A 173 -13.63 4.98 8.73
C GLY A 173 -13.93 3.49 8.68
N ARG A 174 -14.65 3.08 7.63
CA ARG A 174 -15.07 1.69 7.45
C ARG A 174 -13.97 0.88 6.78
N PHE A 175 -13.53 -0.17 7.47
CA PHE A 175 -12.63 -1.17 6.90
C PHE A 175 -13.37 -2.06 5.90
N THR A 176 -12.63 -2.53 4.90
CA THR A 176 -13.14 -3.50 3.93
C THR A 176 -13.30 -4.89 4.54
N THR A 177 -14.35 -5.58 4.12
CA THR A 177 -14.62 -7.00 4.43
C THR A 177 -14.28 -7.92 3.25
N TRP A 178 -13.63 -7.38 2.21
CA TRP A 178 -13.30 -8.15 1.01
C TRP A 178 -12.28 -9.25 1.33
N PRO A 179 -12.60 -10.53 1.03
CA PRO A 179 -11.73 -11.66 1.32
C PRO A 179 -10.32 -11.51 0.73
N GLU A 180 -10.22 -10.90 -0.46
CA GLU A 180 -8.96 -10.65 -1.18
C GLU A 180 -7.96 -9.82 -0.37
N PHE A 181 -8.42 -9.06 0.64
CA PHE A 181 -7.58 -8.23 1.50
C PHE A 181 -7.38 -8.79 2.91
N SER A 182 -7.79 -10.03 3.14
CA SER A 182 -7.44 -10.77 4.36
C SER A 182 -5.99 -11.26 4.26
N PRO A 183 -5.26 -11.39 5.38
CA PRO A 183 -3.90 -11.91 5.34
C PRO A 183 -3.82 -13.29 4.68
N LEU A 184 -2.85 -13.49 3.80
CA LEU A 184 -2.59 -14.78 3.15
C LEU A 184 -2.28 -15.85 4.20
N TYR A 185 -2.68 -17.08 3.90
CA TYR A 185 -2.43 -18.26 4.71
C TYR A 185 -1.43 -19.19 4.01
N SER A 186 -0.42 -19.66 4.74
CA SER A 186 0.48 -20.69 4.26
C SER A 186 0.08 -22.04 4.84
N ALA A 187 -0.34 -22.97 3.99
CA ALA A 187 -0.65 -24.34 4.39
C ALA A 187 0.59 -25.06 4.96
N GLN A 188 1.77 -24.81 4.36
CA GLN A 188 3.04 -25.40 4.78
C GLN A 188 3.41 -25.03 6.23
N HIS A 189 3.17 -23.77 6.63
CA HIS A 189 3.49 -23.28 7.97
C HIS A 189 2.30 -23.35 8.93
N ASN A 190 1.11 -23.66 8.42
CA ASN A 190 -0.17 -23.64 9.13
C ASN A 190 -0.42 -22.31 9.89
N LYS A 191 -0.11 -21.19 9.24
CA LYS A 191 -0.15 -19.82 9.81
C LYS A 191 -0.51 -18.78 8.76
N LYS A 192 -1.06 -17.65 9.19
CA LYS A 192 -1.14 -16.45 8.36
C LYS A 192 0.25 -15.83 8.20
N ILE A 193 0.50 -15.16 7.08
CA ILE A 193 1.81 -14.52 6.84
C ILE A 193 2.14 -13.41 7.84
N ILE A 194 1.12 -12.82 8.48
CA ILE A 194 1.28 -11.83 9.56
C ILE A 194 1.81 -12.44 10.86
N GLU A 195 1.86 -13.77 10.96
CA GLU A 195 2.34 -14.56 12.10
C GLU A 195 3.71 -15.21 11.80
N PHE A 196 4.30 -14.97 10.63
CA PHE A 196 5.56 -15.58 10.22
C PHE A 196 6.74 -15.01 11.02
N SER A 197 7.38 -15.85 11.81
CA SER A 197 8.64 -15.54 12.48
C SER A 197 9.76 -15.26 11.48
N PRO A 198 10.88 -14.65 11.91
CA PRO A 198 12.08 -14.53 11.06
C PRO A 198 12.50 -15.88 10.45
N GLN A 199 12.42 -16.97 11.22
CA GLN A 199 12.81 -18.29 10.74
C GLN A 199 11.87 -18.81 9.63
N ASP A 200 10.55 -18.57 9.76
CA ASP A 200 9.57 -18.95 8.73
C ASP A 200 9.89 -18.27 7.39
N TRP A 201 10.26 -16.98 7.41
CA TRP A 201 10.68 -16.25 6.20
C TRP A 201 12.00 -16.77 5.62
N ILE A 202 12.95 -17.16 6.47
CA ILE A 202 14.25 -17.68 6.04
C ILE A 202 14.10 -19.07 5.42
N SER A 203 13.23 -19.92 5.95
CA SER A 203 13.05 -21.30 5.47
C SER A 203 12.33 -21.43 4.13
N LEU A 204 11.60 -20.41 3.67
CA LEU A 204 10.86 -20.46 2.40
C LEU A 204 11.76 -20.80 1.21
N SER A 205 11.52 -21.90 0.50
CA SER A 205 12.20 -22.11 -0.78
C SER A 205 11.71 -21.09 -1.83
N GLU A 206 12.43 -20.95 -2.95
CA GLU A 206 11.91 -20.13 -4.06
C GLU A 206 10.59 -20.67 -4.63
N GLY A 207 10.40 -21.99 -4.60
CA GLY A 207 9.16 -22.66 -5.00
C GLY A 207 8.02 -22.29 -4.08
N ASP A 208 8.21 -22.45 -2.76
CA ASP A 208 7.20 -22.14 -1.75
C ASP A 208 6.81 -20.66 -1.81
N PHE A 209 7.80 -19.77 -1.98
CA PHE A 209 7.54 -18.34 -2.13
C PHE A 209 6.68 -18.04 -3.35
N LYS A 210 7.02 -18.62 -4.52
CA LYS A 210 6.23 -18.43 -5.73
C LYS A 210 4.81 -18.98 -5.55
N GLU A 211 4.65 -20.11 -4.88
CA GLU A 211 3.33 -20.70 -4.65
C GLU A 211 2.46 -19.85 -3.72
N ILE A 212 2.98 -19.48 -2.55
CA ILE A 212 2.27 -18.72 -1.52
C ILE A 212 1.97 -17.29 -2.01
N PHE A 213 2.91 -16.65 -2.70
CA PHE A 213 2.84 -15.21 -3.04
C PHE A 213 2.56 -14.93 -4.53
N LYS A 214 2.19 -15.92 -5.36
CA LYS A 214 1.88 -15.73 -6.81
C LYS A 214 0.90 -14.58 -7.09
N ASN A 215 -0.08 -14.43 -6.21
CA ASN A 215 -1.12 -13.42 -6.31
C ASN A 215 -0.97 -12.35 -5.23
N SER A 216 0.25 -12.05 -4.78
CA SER A 216 0.53 -11.07 -3.73
C SER A 216 1.44 -9.96 -4.23
N PRO A 217 1.35 -8.73 -3.70
CA PRO A 217 2.31 -7.67 -4.02
C PRO A 217 3.76 -8.04 -3.66
N LEU A 218 3.97 -8.97 -2.70
CA LEU A 218 5.31 -9.41 -2.29
C LEU A 218 6.13 -9.99 -3.45
N LYS A 219 5.49 -10.52 -4.50
CA LYS A 219 6.19 -11.02 -5.70
C LYS A 219 7.04 -9.95 -6.39
N ARG A 220 6.69 -8.67 -6.23
CA ARG A 220 7.40 -7.53 -6.85
C ARG A 220 8.82 -7.35 -6.31
N ALA A 221 9.02 -7.59 -5.01
CA ALA A 221 10.35 -7.56 -4.40
C ALA A 221 11.08 -8.91 -4.56
N GLY A 222 10.34 -10.01 -4.48
CA GLY A 222 10.89 -11.37 -4.51
C GLY A 222 11.58 -11.77 -3.20
N ILE A 223 11.79 -13.07 -3.03
CA ILE A 223 12.31 -13.63 -1.77
C ILE A 223 13.72 -13.15 -1.42
N SER A 224 14.60 -12.96 -2.41
CA SER A 224 15.97 -12.51 -2.18
C SER A 224 16.00 -11.14 -1.48
N LYS A 225 15.22 -10.17 -1.97
CA LYS A 225 15.14 -8.85 -1.37
C LYS A 225 14.48 -8.86 0.01
N ILE A 226 13.43 -9.68 0.19
CA ILE A 226 12.78 -9.85 1.50
C ILE A 226 13.75 -10.41 2.53
N ARG A 227 14.52 -11.46 2.18
CA ARG A 227 15.56 -12.02 3.05
C ARG A 227 16.68 -11.03 3.33
N ASN A 228 17.09 -10.24 2.35
CA ASN A 228 18.09 -9.18 2.55
C ASN A 228 17.60 -8.14 3.57
N ASN A 229 16.35 -7.67 3.42
CA ASN A 229 15.73 -6.75 4.38
C ASN A 229 15.67 -7.39 5.78
N LEU A 230 15.29 -8.66 5.88
CA LEU A 230 15.18 -9.40 7.14
C LEU A 230 16.53 -9.56 7.84
N ASN A 231 17.58 -9.98 7.12
CA ASN A 231 18.91 -10.18 7.69
C ASN A 231 19.46 -8.90 8.32
N LYS A 232 19.12 -7.73 7.77
CA LYS A 232 19.52 -6.43 8.35
C LYS A 232 18.75 -6.07 9.61
N LEU A 233 17.56 -6.62 9.83
CA LEU A 233 16.85 -6.50 11.10
C LEU A 233 17.44 -7.38 12.20
N MET A 234 18.11 -8.47 11.84
CA MET A 234 18.72 -9.40 12.80
C MET A 234 20.16 -9.05 13.19
N THR A 235 20.82 -8.20 12.39
CA THR A 235 22.25 -7.85 12.54
C THR A 235 22.48 -6.42 13.05
N GLY A 236 21.42 -5.65 13.27
CA GLY A 236 21.46 -4.29 13.83
C GLY A 236 20.64 -4.20 15.10
#